data_AF-A0A351ARK9-F1
#
_entry.id   AF-A0A351ARK9-F1
#
_cell.length_a   1.000
_cell.length_b   1.000
_cell.length_c   1.000
_cell.angle_alpha   90.00
_cell.angle_beta   90.00
_cell.angle_gamma   90.00
#
_symmetry.space_group_name_H-M   'P 1'
#
loop_
_entity.id
_entity.type
_entity.pdbx_description
1 polymer ?
#
loop_
_entity_poly.entity_id
_entity_poly.type
_entity_poly.pdbx_seq_one_letter_code
_entity_poly.pdbx_strand_id
1 'polypeptide(L)' 'MSHTYNRLKKGRKDSFVEAGKGFGATYSFLWPFIRIDYILYPSHFSAVSHTVPHVRYSDH' A
#
# COMPACT_ATOMS: atom_id res chain seq x y z
N MET A 1 1.30 -3.38 12.54
CA MET A 1 2.56 -3.63 11.81
C MET A 1 2.71 -5.12 11.56
N SER A 2 2.89 -5.55 10.30
CA SER A 2 3.05 -6.97 9.94
C SER A 2 4.52 -7.36 9.85
N HIS A 3 4.90 -8.50 10.44
CA HIS A 3 6.25 -9.05 10.36
C HIS A 3 6.67 -9.31 8.90
N THR A 4 5.76 -9.87 8.11
CA THR A 4 5.97 -10.14 6.68
C THR A 4 6.25 -8.87 5.89
N TYR A 5 5.44 -7.82 6.11
CA TYR A 5 5.66 -6.52 5.48
C TYR A 5 7.05 -5.97 5.83
N ASN A 6 7.45 -5.96 7.11
CA ASN A 6 8.74 -5.43 7.52
C ASN A 6 9.92 -6.20 6.91
N ARG A 7 9.80 -7.53 6.78
CA ARG A 7 10.81 -8.35 6.11
C ARG A 7 10.88 -8.07 4.61
N LEU A 8 9.73 -7.96 3.93
CA LEU A 8 9.68 -7.68 2.50
C LEU A 8 10.10 -6.25 2.17
N LYS A 9 9.78 -5.27 3.01
CA LYS A 9 10.14 -3.86 2.82
C LYS A 9 11.65 -3.61 2.94
N LYS A 10 12.42 -4.48 3.62
CA LYS A 10 13.86 -4.25 3.82
C LYS A 10 14.58 -4.04 2.48
N GLY A 11 15.24 -2.89 2.33
CA GLY A 11 15.95 -2.49 1.10
C GLY A 11 15.05 -2.02 -0.05
N ARG A 12 13.74 -1.87 0.19
CA ARG A 12 12.74 -1.42 -0.78
C ARG A 12 11.92 -0.25 -0.22
N LYS A 13 11.31 0.51 -1.13
CA LYS A 13 10.35 1.57 -0.82
C LYS A 13 8.93 1.09 -1.06
N ASP A 14 7.97 1.75 -0.45
CA ASP A 14 6.53 1.45 -0.57
C ASP A 14 5.85 2.60 -1.32
N SER A 15 5.14 2.29 -2.40
CA SER A 15 4.55 3.31 -3.28
C SER A 15 3.44 4.13 -2.61
N PHE A 16 2.66 3.53 -1.71
CA PHE A 16 1.64 4.26 -0.97
C PHE A 16 2.30 5.25 0.00
N VAL A 17 3.39 4.84 0.64
CA VAL A 17 4.11 5.71 1.59
C VAL A 17 4.79 6.89 0.88
N GLU A 18 5.32 6.69 -0.33
CA GLU A 18 6.02 7.75 -1.07
C GLU A 18 5.06 8.68 -1.86
N ALA A 19 4.03 8.13 -2.49
CA ALA A 19 3.19 8.87 -3.45
C ALA A 19 1.68 8.71 -3.24
N GLY A 20 1.26 8.00 -2.18
CA GLY A 20 -0.15 7.86 -1.82
C GLY A 20 -0.72 9.11 -1.14
N LYS A 21 -2.06 9.21 -1.13
CA LYS A 21 -2.81 10.27 -0.45
C LYS A 21 -3.98 9.67 0.30
N GLY A 22 -4.36 10.29 1.42
CA GLY A 22 -5.52 9.88 2.22
C GLY A 22 -5.31 8.54 2.93
N PHE A 23 -6.38 7.76 3.06
CA PHE A 23 -6.37 6.46 3.70
C PHE A 23 -5.99 5.39 2.67
N GLY A 24 -4.95 4.60 2.97
CA GLY A 24 -4.46 3.55 2.08
C GLY A 24 -5.12 2.19 2.28
N ALA A 25 -6.31 2.15 2.90
CA ALA A 25 -6.97 0.88 3.15
C ALA A 25 -7.37 0.21 1.83
N THR A 26 -7.09 -1.08 1.74
CA THR A 26 -7.37 -1.92 0.56
C THR A 26 -8.16 -3.16 0.97
N TYR A 27 -8.77 -3.13 2.16
CA TYR A 27 -9.68 -4.15 2.64
C TYR A 27 -10.95 -3.48 3.17
N SER A 28 -12.03 -3.66 2.42
CA SER A 28 -13.30 -2.94 2.57
C SER A 28 -14.00 -3.16 3.92
N PHE A 29 -13.98 -4.39 4.46
CA PHE A 29 -14.69 -4.72 5.70
C PHE A 29 -14.18 -3.97 6.93
N LEU A 30 -12.90 -3.57 6.93
CA LEU A 30 -12.26 -2.81 8.01
C LEU A 30 -11.74 -1.47 7.50
N TRP A 31 -12.39 -0.89 6.50
CA TRP A 31 -12.09 0.45 6.03
C TRP A 31 -12.38 1.48 7.12
N PRO A 32 -11.48 2.47 7.37
CA PRO A 32 -10.26 2.80 6.64
C PRO A 32 -8.96 2.28 7.29
N PHE A 33 -9.01 1.22 8.10
CA PHE A 33 -7.93 0.84 9.01
C PHE A 33 -6.87 -0.07 8.40
N ILE A 34 -7.27 -1.00 7.52
CA ILE A 34 -6.38 -2.08 7.07
C ILE A 34 -5.97 -1.92 5.61
N ARG A 35 -4.66 -1.88 5.39
CA ARG A 35 -4.01 -2.04 4.09
C ARG A 35 -3.35 -3.41 4.02
N ILE A 36 -3.77 -4.23 3.06
CA ILE A 36 -3.19 -5.57 2.83
C ILE A 36 -2.47 -5.67 1.49
N ASP A 37 -2.67 -4.71 0.58
CA ASP A 37 -2.02 -4.66 -0.73
C ASP A 37 -0.88 -3.64 -0.75
N TYR A 38 0.28 -4.07 -1.25
CA TYR A 38 1.51 -3.32 -1.22
C TYR A 38 2.25 -3.43 -2.56
N ILE A 39 2.70 -2.30 -3.08
CA ILE A 39 3.65 -2.24 -4.19
C ILE A 39 4.99 -1.77 -3.63
N LEU A 40 5.96 -2.70 -3.58
CA LEU A 40 7.31 -2.44 -3.10
C LEU A 40 8.29 -2.42 -4.27
N TYR A 41 9.22 -1.45 -4.27
CA TYR A 41 10.16 -1.26 -5.39
C TYR A 41 11.58 -0.92 -4.92
N PRO A 42 12.62 -1.12 -5.75
CA PRO A 42 14.01 -0.83 -5.40
C PRO A 42 14.24 0.63 -4.97
N SER A 43 15.15 0.85 -4.04
CA SER A 43 15.40 2.18 -3.44
C SER A 43 15.93 3.25 -4.41
N HIS A 44 16.50 2.86 -5.54
CA HIS A 44 17.00 3.76 -6.57
C HIS A 44 15.91 4.25 -7.56
N PHE A 45 14.68 3.76 -7.42
CA PHE A 45 13.51 4.34 -8.10
C PHE A 45 12.75 5.28 -7.17
N SER A 46 11.81 6.02 -7.78
CA SER A 46 10.86 6.89 -7.10
C SER A 46 9.45 6.62 -7.59
N ALA A 47 8.47 6.67 -6.69
CA ALA A 47 7.07 6.54 -7.05
C ALA A 47 6.55 7.88 -7.60
N VAL A 48 5.98 7.87 -8.80
CA VAL A 48 5.37 9.07 -9.42
C VAL A 48 3.96 9.30 -8.88
N SER A 49 3.20 8.23 -8.68
CA SER A 49 1.82 8.29 -8.20
C SER A 49 1.41 6.98 -7.56
N HIS A 50 0.47 7.03 -6.63
CA HIS A 50 -0.21 5.84 -6.12
C HIS A 50 -1.68 6.16 -5.84
N THR A 51 -2.59 5.28 -6.25
CA THR A 51 -4.04 5.47 -6.10
C THR A 51 -4.69 4.15 -5.73
N VAL A 52 -5.62 4.22 -4.78
CA VAL A 52 -6.45 3.08 -4.35
C VAL A 52 -7.89 3.37 -4.79
N PRO A 53 -8.39 2.75 -5.87
CA PRO A 53 -9.75 2.98 -6.33
C PRO A 53 -10.75 2.36 -5.35
N HIS A 54 -11.74 3.14 -4.93
CA HIS A 54 -12.79 2.66 -4.03
C HIS A 54 -14.03 2.22 -4.83
N VAL A 55 -13.99 0.99 -5.34
CA VAL A 55 -15.03 0.38 -6.19
C VAL A 55 -15.55 -0.91 -5.56
N ARG A 56 -16.80 -1.30 -5.86
CA ARG A 56 -17.46 -2.47 -5.25
C ARG A 56 -17.39 -3.71 -6.14
N TYR A 57 -16.18 -4.04 -6.61
CA TYR A 57 -15.95 -5.24 -7.43
C TYR A 57 -15.33 -6.38 -6.63
N SER A 58 -14.75 -6.08 -5.48
CA SER A 58 -14.10 -7.02 -4.56
C SER A 58 -14.30 -6.50 -3.13
N ASP A 59 -13.95 -7.33 -2.17
CA ASP A 59 -13.70 -6.94 -0.79
C ASP A 59 -12.40 -6.12 -0.60
N HIS A 60 -11.66 -5.87 -1.68
CA HIS A 60 -10.53 -4.94 -1.76
C HIS A 60 -10.90 -3.56 -2.31
#